data_AF-A0A9P1G3D8-F1
#
_entry.id   AF-A0A9P1G3D8-F1
#
_cell.length_a   1.000
_cell.length_b   1.000
_cell.length_c   1.000
_cell.angle_alpha   90.00
_cell.angle_beta   90.00
_cell.angle_gamma   90.00
#
_symmetry.space_group_name_H-M   'P 1'
#
loop_
_entity.id
_entity.type
_entity.pdbx_description
1 polymer ?
#
loop_
_entity_poly.entity_id
_entity_poly.type
_entity_poly.pdbx_seq_one_letter_code
_entity_poly.pdbx_strand_id
1 'polypeptide(L)'
;MAFERFVAQRASQVRAKGEDVGSGWSQEALLSGAGWEALGESTRSFRELYGFPATLAWAALQLKDLPPARHVEVWIIGARSGMEGWLAEEGSWDFLIEIFPTSSWKLCLIGPEMREDLRLGARVEVESARLQGHEWIQKDGLCPDLVVCFNSGIGTLSLSITKPWLLTVAALLKLDVPILFTCFGLKERKGEEFLLRGLFKARVLVDFLENPFRQRPGDRPGCYRSLEEESLSAPEGEAELCNAQLWWAQGSQLSAEELDQVALKAPKVLEELTQSYALQGAHRSWILALKEGNRRVGEAAVENFQIAFNNVDVLRALSKFAKHIADAMVSFIRRHGPHPKAKQCVGKILLAKVRRMLPEGHDDQELSEAVTERMREDYADVFGTAERNSSLRDFLEH
;
A
#
# COMPACT_ATOMS: atom_id res chain seq x y z
N MET A 1 -4.62 16.04 26.72
CA MET A 1 -4.79 15.74 28.16
C MET A 1 -5.74 14.58 28.46
N ALA A 2 -6.94 14.49 27.86
CA ALA A 2 -7.87 13.37 28.11
C ALA A 2 -7.50 12.07 27.37
N PHE A 3 -7.15 12.17 26.08
CA PHE A 3 -6.82 11.02 25.21
C PHE A 3 -5.64 10.16 25.72
N GLU A 4 -4.56 10.78 26.19
CA GLU A 4 -3.37 10.04 26.67
C GLU A 4 -3.64 9.30 27.99
N ARG A 5 -4.32 9.94 28.94
CA ARG A 5 -4.74 9.29 30.19
C ARG A 5 -5.70 8.14 29.90
N PHE A 6 -6.56 8.35 28.91
CA PHE A 6 -7.50 7.34 28.45
C PHE A 6 -6.80 6.11 27.87
N VAL A 7 -5.83 6.32 26.95
CA VAL A 7 -5.08 5.20 26.39
C VAL A 7 -4.24 4.49 27.45
N ALA A 8 -3.58 5.22 28.36
CA ALA A 8 -2.84 4.63 29.48
C ALA A 8 -3.75 3.82 30.42
N GLN A 9 -4.96 4.31 30.70
CA GLN A 9 -5.97 3.60 31.48
C GLN A 9 -6.43 2.33 30.75
N ARG A 10 -6.69 2.40 29.44
CA ARG A 10 -7.10 1.25 28.63
C ARG A 10 -6.00 0.21 28.49
N ALA A 11 -4.75 0.61 28.26
CA ALA A 11 -3.61 -0.31 28.23
C ALA A 11 -3.47 -1.03 29.58
N SER A 12 -3.72 -0.32 30.69
CA SER A 12 -3.74 -0.88 32.05
C SER A 12 -4.94 -1.80 32.29
N GLN A 13 -6.10 -1.56 31.68
CA GLN A 13 -7.28 -2.43 31.76
C GLN A 13 -7.15 -3.71 30.92
N VAL A 14 -6.55 -3.61 29.73
CA VAL A 14 -6.16 -4.78 28.91
C VAL A 14 -5.19 -5.65 29.71
N ARG A 15 -4.25 -5.02 30.44
CA ARG A 15 -3.35 -5.69 31.39
C ARG A 15 -4.08 -6.32 32.58
N ALA A 16 -5.06 -5.64 33.18
CA ALA A 16 -5.82 -6.17 34.33
C ALA A 16 -6.70 -7.39 34.01
N LYS A 17 -6.99 -7.64 32.73
CA LYS A 17 -7.59 -8.90 32.25
C LYS A 17 -6.55 -10.04 32.13
N GLY A 18 -5.28 -9.80 32.48
CA GLY A 18 -4.16 -10.74 32.29
C GLY A 18 -3.03 -10.78 33.35
N GLU A 19 -2.67 -9.73 34.11
CA GLU A 19 -1.73 -9.76 35.27
C GLU A 19 -1.52 -8.36 35.93
N ASP A 20 -0.96 -8.32 37.15
CA ASP A 20 -1.13 -7.25 38.18
C ASP A 20 -0.17 -6.01 38.14
N VAL A 21 -0.67 -4.91 38.74
CA VAL A 21 -0.18 -3.56 39.21
C VAL A 21 0.82 -2.65 38.43
N GLY A 22 0.55 -1.32 38.50
CA GLY A 22 1.58 -0.26 38.58
C GLY A 22 1.09 1.20 38.39
N SER A 23 0.80 1.93 39.48
CA SER A 23 0.39 3.35 39.44
C SER A 23 1.60 4.31 39.44
N GLY A 24 1.74 5.12 38.39
CA GLY A 24 2.56 6.34 38.41
C GLY A 24 3.24 6.65 37.08
N TRP A 25 2.69 7.58 36.30
CA TRP A 25 3.32 8.02 35.04
C TRP A 25 3.17 9.53 34.83
N SER A 26 4.26 10.18 34.43
CA SER A 26 4.30 11.62 34.16
C SER A 26 4.01 11.95 32.69
N GLN A 27 3.34 13.08 32.51
CA GLN A 27 2.76 13.59 31.26
C GLN A 27 3.80 13.81 30.14
N GLU A 28 5.04 14.19 30.47
CA GLU A 28 6.11 14.43 29.48
C GLU A 28 6.66 13.15 28.84
N ALA A 29 6.59 12.01 29.53
CA ALA A 29 7.04 10.74 28.98
C ALA A 29 6.10 10.24 27.86
N LEU A 30 4.78 10.44 28.01
CA LEU A 30 3.79 10.02 27.02
C LEU A 30 3.82 10.88 25.74
N LEU A 31 4.09 12.18 25.88
CA LEU A 31 4.15 13.15 24.78
C LEU A 31 5.38 12.98 23.89
N SER A 32 6.47 12.45 24.43
CA SER A 32 7.75 12.29 23.70
C SER A 32 7.86 10.95 22.96
N GLY A 33 6.85 10.08 23.03
CA GLY A 33 6.95 8.70 22.53
C GLY A 33 7.83 7.78 23.40
N ALA A 34 8.68 8.35 24.27
CA ALA A 34 9.64 7.63 25.11
C ALA A 34 9.00 6.87 26.28
N GLY A 35 7.86 7.34 26.79
CA GLY A 35 7.12 6.69 27.88
C GLY A 35 6.40 5.40 27.48
N TRP A 36 6.19 5.18 26.18
CA TRP A 36 5.54 3.95 25.67
C TRP A 36 6.47 2.74 25.69
N GLU A 37 7.78 2.94 25.72
CA GLU A 37 8.78 1.87 25.78
C GLU A 37 8.80 1.17 27.14
N ALA A 38 8.51 1.91 28.20
CA ALA A 38 8.45 1.39 29.56
C ALA A 38 7.23 0.48 29.82
N LEU A 39 6.25 0.45 28.91
CA LEU A 39 4.97 -0.24 29.08
C LEU A 39 4.92 -1.65 28.45
N GLY A 40 6.04 -2.14 27.91
CA GLY A 40 6.24 -3.53 27.49
C GLY A 40 5.07 -4.15 26.70
N GLU A 41 4.58 -5.29 27.18
CA GLU A 41 3.56 -6.13 26.54
C GLU A 41 2.17 -5.49 26.46
N SER A 42 1.79 -4.65 27.42
CA SER A 42 0.45 -4.03 27.44
C SER A 42 0.27 -2.97 26.35
N THR A 43 1.33 -2.22 26.01
CA THR A 43 1.25 -1.29 24.86
C THR A 43 1.21 -2.05 23.55
N ARG A 44 1.93 -3.17 23.48
CA ARG A 44 1.85 -4.05 22.32
C ARG A 44 0.43 -4.55 22.11
N SER A 45 -0.22 -5.15 23.11
CA SER A 45 -1.62 -5.61 22.98
C SER A 45 -2.58 -4.47 22.62
N PHE A 46 -2.35 -3.26 23.15
CA PHE A 46 -3.13 -2.09 22.74
C PHE A 46 -2.92 -1.73 21.26
N ARG A 47 -1.67 -1.68 20.78
CA ARG A 47 -1.36 -1.41 19.37
C ARG A 47 -1.94 -2.49 18.44
N GLU A 48 -1.94 -3.74 18.89
CA GLU A 48 -2.48 -4.87 18.14
C GLU A 48 -4.01 -4.82 18.02
N LEU A 49 -4.73 -4.41 19.07
CA LEU A 49 -6.19 -4.35 19.10
C LEU A 49 -6.77 -3.03 18.57
N TYR A 50 -6.15 -1.91 18.93
CA TYR A 50 -6.70 -0.57 18.72
C TYR A 50 -5.79 0.32 17.88
N GLY A 51 -4.69 -0.20 17.32
CA GLY A 51 -3.70 0.62 16.61
C GLY A 51 -4.33 1.54 15.56
N PHE A 52 -5.25 1.01 14.75
CA PHE A 52 -5.92 1.83 13.73
C PHE A 52 -6.98 2.79 14.28
N PRO A 53 -7.99 2.35 15.07
CA PRO A 53 -8.93 3.27 15.71
C PRO A 53 -8.25 4.38 16.54
N ALA A 54 -7.19 4.05 17.27
CA ALA A 54 -6.40 5.00 18.05
C ALA A 54 -5.63 5.99 17.15
N THR A 55 -5.08 5.51 16.04
CA THR A 55 -4.44 6.37 15.03
C THR A 55 -5.42 7.38 14.46
N LEU A 56 -6.62 6.94 14.07
CA LEU A 56 -7.66 7.82 13.56
C LEU A 56 -8.07 8.86 14.61
N ALA A 57 -8.41 8.42 15.83
CA ALA A 57 -8.80 9.32 16.90
C ALA A 57 -7.72 10.37 17.18
N TRP A 58 -6.46 9.95 17.26
CA TRP A 58 -5.33 10.84 17.49
C TRP A 58 -5.12 11.82 16.34
N ALA A 59 -5.17 11.35 15.10
CA ALA A 59 -5.02 12.18 13.91
C ALA A 59 -6.15 13.22 13.80
N ALA A 60 -7.38 12.82 14.13
CA ALA A 60 -8.55 13.71 14.14
C ALA A 60 -8.40 14.84 15.17
N LEU A 61 -7.82 14.55 16.35
CA LEU A 61 -7.49 15.58 17.35
C LEU A 61 -6.44 16.61 16.88
N GLN A 62 -5.74 16.35 15.78
CA GLN A 62 -4.78 17.31 15.19
C GLN A 62 -5.47 18.33 14.27
N LEU A 63 -6.71 18.07 13.86
CA LEU A 63 -7.49 19.01 13.06
C LEU A 63 -8.12 20.07 13.99
N LYS A 64 -7.81 21.35 13.73
CA LYS A 64 -8.31 22.47 14.54
C LYS A 64 -9.83 22.65 14.44
N ASP A 65 -10.37 22.33 13.26
CA ASP A 65 -11.74 22.64 12.88
C ASP A 65 -12.60 21.39 12.70
N LEU A 66 -12.20 20.22 13.24
CA LEU A 66 -13.11 19.08 13.27
C LEU A 66 -14.27 19.48 14.20
N PRO A 67 -15.50 19.71 13.70
CA PRO A 67 -16.56 20.14 14.58
C PRO A 67 -16.82 19.05 15.63
N PRO A 68 -17.20 19.41 16.85
CA PRO A 68 -17.89 18.48 17.74
C PRO A 68 -19.30 18.25 17.18
N ALA A 69 -19.39 17.71 15.96
CA ALA A 69 -20.63 17.32 15.35
C ALA A 69 -21.22 16.18 16.18
N ARG A 70 -22.55 16.20 16.34
CA ARG A 70 -23.28 15.10 16.97
C ARG A 70 -23.16 13.81 16.16
N HIS A 71 -22.92 13.92 14.86
CA HIS A 71 -22.73 12.81 13.94
C HIS A 71 -21.51 13.11 13.07
N VAL A 72 -20.59 12.17 12.97
CA VAL A 72 -19.37 12.27 12.16
C VAL A 72 -19.33 11.11 11.18
N GLU A 73 -19.33 11.40 9.89
CA GLU A 73 -19.17 10.40 8.83
C GLU A 73 -17.72 10.34 8.34
N VAL A 74 -17.15 9.12 8.39
CA VAL A 74 -15.78 8.84 7.98
C VAL A 74 -15.79 7.83 6.85
N TRP A 75 -15.17 8.18 5.73
CA TRP A 75 -14.92 7.23 4.66
C TRP A 75 -13.51 6.66 4.77
N ILE A 76 -13.41 5.35 4.93
CA ILE A 76 -12.13 4.62 4.99
C ILE A 76 -11.92 3.93 3.63
N ILE A 77 -11.10 4.57 2.79
CA ILE A 77 -10.83 4.14 1.42
C ILE A 77 -9.63 3.19 1.39
N GLY A 78 -9.77 2.09 0.64
CA GLY A 78 -8.80 1.01 0.58
C GLY A 78 -8.98 -0.03 1.69
N ALA A 79 -10.14 -0.02 2.37
CA ALA A 79 -10.45 -0.96 3.43
C ALA A 79 -10.51 -2.41 2.91
N ARG A 80 -10.17 -3.36 3.79
CA ARG A 80 -10.20 -4.81 3.51
C ARG A 80 -11.00 -5.54 4.58
N SER A 81 -11.75 -6.56 4.18
CA SER A 81 -12.59 -7.33 5.11
C SER A 81 -11.79 -7.95 6.26
N GLY A 82 -10.61 -8.50 5.95
CA GLY A 82 -9.74 -9.14 6.94
C GLY A 82 -8.99 -8.17 7.86
N MET A 83 -9.17 -6.86 7.70
CA MET A 83 -8.47 -5.84 8.48
C MET A 83 -9.49 -4.89 9.12
N GLU A 84 -9.93 -3.86 8.40
CA GLU A 84 -10.88 -2.87 8.92
C GLU A 84 -12.28 -3.45 9.15
N GLY A 85 -12.69 -4.40 8.30
CA GLY A 85 -13.95 -5.13 8.47
C GLY A 85 -13.98 -5.95 9.76
N TRP A 86 -12.92 -6.71 10.03
CA TRP A 86 -12.79 -7.47 11.28
C TRP A 86 -12.78 -6.56 12.52
N LEU A 87 -12.08 -5.42 12.48
CA LEU A 87 -12.11 -4.44 13.58
C LEU A 87 -13.53 -3.94 13.87
N ALA A 88 -14.39 -3.84 12.85
CA ALA A 88 -15.80 -3.53 13.03
C ALA A 88 -16.60 -4.68 13.63
N GLU A 89 -16.39 -5.91 13.17
CA GLU A 89 -17.03 -7.10 13.73
C GLU A 89 -16.71 -7.30 15.23
N GLU A 90 -15.47 -7.01 15.63
CA GLU A 90 -15.03 -7.09 17.03
C GLU A 90 -15.44 -5.87 17.88
N GLY A 91 -16.10 -4.87 17.31
CA GLY A 91 -16.49 -3.65 18.02
C GLY A 91 -15.31 -2.75 18.42
N SER A 92 -14.13 -2.93 17.82
CA SER A 92 -12.93 -2.16 18.17
C SER A 92 -13.07 -0.66 17.88
N TRP A 93 -13.98 -0.29 16.97
CA TRP A 93 -14.31 1.11 16.66
C TRP A 93 -15.10 1.82 17.76
N ASP A 94 -15.70 1.10 18.72
CA ASP A 94 -16.35 1.72 19.89
C ASP A 94 -15.38 2.61 20.68
N PHE A 95 -14.08 2.35 20.55
CA PHE A 95 -13.00 3.23 21.02
C PHE A 95 -13.21 4.71 20.64
N LEU A 96 -13.76 5.00 19.46
CA LEU A 96 -14.04 6.37 19.03
C LEU A 96 -15.06 7.08 19.93
N ILE A 97 -16.09 6.37 20.39
CA ILE A 97 -17.09 6.94 21.30
C ILE A 97 -16.47 7.25 22.66
N GLU A 98 -15.51 6.44 23.09
CA GLU A 98 -14.86 6.65 24.39
C GLU A 98 -14.02 7.93 24.40
N ILE A 99 -13.41 8.26 23.25
CA ILE A 99 -12.67 9.51 23.06
C ILE A 99 -13.60 10.70 22.79
N PHE A 100 -14.66 10.48 22.02
CA PHE A 100 -15.62 11.49 21.58
C PHE A 100 -17.03 11.15 22.11
N PRO A 101 -17.28 11.27 23.43
CA PRO A 101 -18.48 10.74 24.08
C PRO A 101 -19.78 11.43 23.66
N THR A 102 -19.70 12.61 23.07
CA THR A 102 -20.84 13.40 22.59
C THR A 102 -21.16 13.18 21.12
N SER A 103 -20.34 12.40 20.41
CA SER A 103 -20.50 12.14 18.98
C SER A 103 -21.04 10.73 18.73
N SER A 104 -21.75 10.59 17.61
CA SER A 104 -22.02 9.34 16.92
C SER A 104 -21.16 9.29 15.67
N TRP A 105 -20.80 8.10 15.24
CA TRP A 105 -19.89 7.87 14.12
C TRP A 105 -20.56 7.00 13.08
N LYS A 106 -20.44 7.35 11.81
CA LYS A 106 -20.71 6.46 10.69
C LYS A 106 -19.39 6.19 9.97
N LEU A 107 -18.99 4.92 9.90
CA LEU A 107 -17.77 4.49 9.24
C LEU A 107 -18.13 3.75 7.95
N CYS A 108 -17.77 4.32 6.80
CA CYS A 108 -17.96 3.70 5.50
C CYS A 108 -16.64 3.03 5.07
N LEU A 109 -16.57 1.71 5.17
CA LEU A 109 -15.43 0.89 4.79
C LEU A 109 -15.52 0.56 3.29
N ILE A 110 -14.68 1.22 2.48
CA ILE A 110 -14.76 1.17 1.03
C ILE A 110 -13.49 0.53 0.46
N GLY A 111 -13.63 -0.58 -0.24
CA GLY A 111 -12.51 -1.20 -0.95
C GLY A 111 -12.89 -2.44 -1.75
N PRO A 112 -12.09 -2.82 -2.76
CA PRO A 112 -12.41 -3.93 -3.66
C PRO A 112 -12.44 -5.32 -2.99
N GLU A 113 -11.85 -5.43 -1.80
CA GLU A 113 -11.77 -6.65 -0.98
C GLU A 113 -12.79 -6.65 0.19
N MET A 114 -13.67 -5.65 0.25
CA MET A 114 -14.74 -5.62 1.24
C MET A 114 -15.85 -6.63 0.92
N ARG A 115 -16.41 -7.24 1.96
CA ARG A 115 -17.70 -7.95 1.92
C ARG A 115 -18.82 -6.92 1.90
N GLU A 116 -19.87 -7.18 1.13
CA GLU A 116 -21.05 -6.31 1.08
C GLU A 116 -21.92 -6.47 2.34
N ASP A 117 -22.70 -5.43 2.66
CA ASP A 117 -23.77 -5.45 3.67
C ASP A 117 -23.36 -5.65 5.14
N LEU A 118 -22.13 -5.29 5.53
CA LEU A 118 -21.79 -5.19 6.95
C LEU A 118 -22.50 -3.96 7.53
N ARG A 119 -23.43 -4.17 8.46
CA ARG A 119 -24.08 -3.11 9.26
C ARG A 119 -24.03 -3.45 10.74
N LEU A 120 -23.26 -2.69 11.50
CA LEU A 120 -23.00 -2.95 12.92
C LEU A 120 -23.13 -1.68 13.76
N GLY A 121 -23.61 -1.86 15.00
CA GLY A 121 -23.55 -0.88 16.09
C GLY A 121 -24.70 0.13 16.17
N ALA A 122 -24.88 0.72 17.35
CA ALA A 122 -25.93 1.72 17.61
C ALA A 122 -25.40 3.16 17.63
N ARG A 123 -24.12 3.36 17.98
CA ARG A 123 -23.47 4.68 18.10
C ARG A 123 -22.25 4.84 17.21
N VAL A 124 -21.55 3.75 16.91
CA VAL A 124 -20.72 3.63 15.72
C VAL A 124 -21.50 2.75 14.75
N GLU A 125 -22.03 3.36 13.71
CA GLU A 125 -22.57 2.64 12.57
C GLU A 125 -21.42 2.32 11.62
N VAL A 126 -21.31 1.08 11.18
CA VAL A 126 -20.35 0.70 10.15
C VAL A 126 -21.12 0.25 8.92
N GLU A 127 -20.76 0.77 7.74
CA GLU A 127 -21.26 0.36 6.44
C GLU A 127 -20.07 -0.11 5.59
N SER A 128 -20.23 -1.17 4.80
CA SER A 128 -19.19 -1.63 3.88
C SER A 128 -19.63 -1.58 2.42
N ALA A 129 -18.70 -1.27 1.54
CA ALA A 129 -18.93 -1.25 0.10
C ALA A 129 -17.75 -1.85 -0.67
N ARG A 130 -18.07 -2.80 -1.54
CA ARG A 130 -17.09 -3.44 -2.44
C ARG A 130 -16.87 -2.60 -3.71
N LEU A 131 -16.33 -1.41 -3.54
CA LEU A 131 -16.11 -0.44 -4.61
C LEU A 131 -14.73 0.21 -4.49
N GLN A 132 -14.25 0.77 -5.60
CA GLN A 132 -13.16 1.75 -5.56
C GLN A 132 -13.67 3.08 -5.00
N GLY A 133 -12.78 3.87 -4.39
CA GLY A 133 -13.17 5.15 -3.78
C GLY A 133 -13.84 6.13 -4.76
N HIS A 134 -13.37 6.22 -6.01
CA HIS A 134 -14.01 7.07 -7.02
C HIS A 134 -15.39 6.56 -7.48
N GLU A 135 -15.61 5.24 -7.47
CA GLU A 135 -16.93 4.66 -7.78
C GLU A 135 -17.93 4.94 -6.66
N TRP A 136 -17.48 4.87 -5.40
CA TRP A 136 -18.29 5.24 -4.23
C TRP A 136 -18.76 6.70 -4.30
N ILE A 137 -17.84 7.62 -4.58
CA ILE A 137 -18.13 9.06 -4.69
C ILE A 137 -19.21 9.33 -5.75
N GLN A 138 -19.16 8.63 -6.89
CA GLN A 138 -20.14 8.78 -7.96
C GLN A 138 -21.51 8.22 -7.60
N LYS A 139 -21.56 7.20 -6.73
CA LYS A 139 -22.79 6.52 -6.33
C LYS A 139 -23.56 7.27 -5.24
N ASP A 140 -22.86 7.70 -4.20
CA ASP A 140 -23.52 8.13 -2.96
C ASP A 140 -23.94 9.60 -2.99
N GLY A 141 -23.21 10.47 -3.70
CA GLY A 141 -23.51 11.90 -3.81
C GLY A 141 -23.45 12.69 -2.49
N LEU A 142 -23.21 12.01 -1.36
CA LEU A 142 -22.96 12.58 -0.05
C LEU A 142 -21.49 13.01 0.08
N CYS A 143 -21.23 13.88 1.05
CA CYS A 143 -19.89 14.37 1.37
C CYS A 143 -19.59 13.98 2.82
N PRO A 144 -18.52 13.20 3.09
CA PRO A 144 -18.17 12.81 4.45
C PRO A 144 -17.61 14.00 5.23
N ASP A 145 -17.54 13.89 6.56
CA ASP A 145 -16.83 14.89 7.36
C ASP A 145 -15.31 14.77 7.20
N LEU A 146 -14.81 13.54 7.00
CA LEU A 146 -13.41 13.27 6.68
C LEU A 146 -13.22 11.95 5.93
N VAL A 147 -12.09 11.85 5.23
CA VAL A 147 -11.66 10.65 4.49
C VAL A 147 -10.36 10.14 5.09
N VAL A 148 -10.20 8.82 5.10
CA VAL A 148 -8.95 8.14 5.46
C VAL A 148 -8.51 7.26 4.28
N CYS A 149 -7.35 7.56 3.70
CA CYS A 149 -6.69 6.72 2.71
C CYS A 149 -5.60 5.89 3.40
N PHE A 150 -6.00 4.77 3.99
CA PHE A 150 -5.10 3.95 4.78
C PHE A 150 -4.26 3.03 3.91
N ASN A 151 -2.94 3.02 4.12
CA ASN A 151 -1.99 2.18 3.39
C ASN A 151 -2.17 2.24 1.86
N SER A 152 -2.45 3.43 1.32
CA SER A 152 -2.79 3.56 -0.10
C SER A 152 -1.68 3.05 -1.03
N GLY A 153 -0.43 3.02 -0.56
CA GLY A 153 0.71 2.55 -1.34
C GLY A 153 1.12 3.52 -2.45
N ILE A 154 0.43 4.65 -2.62
CA ILE A 154 0.68 5.60 -3.72
C ILE A 154 2.09 6.19 -3.63
N GLY A 155 2.62 6.34 -2.42
CA GLY A 155 3.98 6.84 -2.21
C GLY A 155 5.08 5.87 -2.63
N THR A 156 4.76 4.60 -2.88
CA THR A 156 5.72 3.66 -3.47
C THR A 156 6.11 4.05 -4.89
N LEU A 157 5.25 4.85 -5.55
CA LEU A 157 5.32 5.22 -6.97
C LEU A 157 5.36 4.01 -7.92
N SER A 158 5.08 2.80 -7.41
CA SER A 158 4.91 1.61 -8.23
C SER A 158 3.65 1.78 -9.06
N LEU A 159 3.76 1.67 -10.38
CA LEU A 159 2.62 1.94 -11.27
C LEU A 159 1.46 0.97 -11.02
N SER A 160 1.72 -0.30 -10.73
CA SER A 160 0.68 -1.30 -10.43
C SER A 160 -0.13 -0.96 -9.18
N ILE A 161 0.53 -0.40 -8.16
CA ILE A 161 -0.09 -0.01 -6.90
C ILE A 161 -0.77 1.35 -7.06
N THR A 162 -0.07 2.32 -7.67
CA THR A 162 -0.50 3.72 -7.71
C THR A 162 -1.62 3.95 -8.72
N LYS A 163 -1.60 3.26 -9.88
CA LYS A 163 -2.54 3.51 -10.98
C LYS A 163 -4.02 3.41 -10.58
N PRO A 164 -4.47 2.36 -9.85
CA PRO A 164 -5.85 2.28 -9.37
C PRO A 164 -6.28 3.46 -8.48
N TRP A 165 -5.33 4.06 -7.76
CA TRP A 165 -5.59 5.17 -6.85
C TRP A 165 -5.67 6.53 -7.53
N LEU A 166 -5.13 6.72 -8.73
CA LEU A 166 -5.04 8.05 -9.35
C LEU A 166 -6.41 8.71 -9.56
N LEU A 167 -7.39 7.94 -10.01
CA LEU A 167 -8.78 8.41 -10.16
C LEU A 167 -9.42 8.67 -8.80
N THR A 168 -9.18 7.80 -7.83
CA THR A 168 -9.65 7.96 -6.45
C THR A 168 -9.11 9.23 -5.80
N VAL A 169 -7.80 9.49 -5.90
CA VAL A 169 -7.16 10.69 -5.37
C VAL A 169 -7.74 11.95 -6.02
N ALA A 170 -7.87 11.98 -7.35
CA ALA A 170 -8.50 13.11 -8.04
C ALA A 170 -9.94 13.35 -7.55
N ALA A 171 -10.74 12.28 -7.43
CA ALA A 171 -12.12 12.39 -6.97
C ALA A 171 -12.20 12.89 -5.52
N LEU A 172 -11.35 12.38 -4.63
CA LEU A 172 -11.32 12.80 -3.22
C LEU A 172 -10.92 14.27 -3.07
N LEU A 173 -9.92 14.74 -3.83
CA LEU A 173 -9.49 16.13 -3.80
C LEU A 173 -10.54 17.11 -4.36
N LYS A 174 -11.57 16.63 -5.07
CA LYS A 174 -12.71 17.46 -5.50
C LYS A 174 -13.75 17.67 -4.41
N LEU A 175 -13.82 16.78 -3.42
CA LEU A 175 -14.80 16.88 -2.32
C LEU A 175 -14.51 18.06 -1.38
N ASP A 176 -13.27 18.52 -1.37
CA ASP A 176 -12.77 19.57 -0.49
C ASP A 176 -12.99 19.31 1.01
N VAL A 177 -12.88 18.04 1.42
CA VAL A 177 -12.94 17.59 2.81
C VAL A 177 -11.53 17.23 3.33
N PRO A 178 -11.31 17.19 4.65
CA PRO A 178 -10.07 16.66 5.22
C PRO A 178 -9.84 15.20 4.83
N ILE A 179 -8.67 14.92 4.26
CA ILE A 179 -8.22 13.58 3.85
C ILE A 179 -6.95 13.23 4.61
N LEU A 180 -6.99 12.17 5.40
CA LEU A 180 -5.85 11.58 6.09
C LEU A 180 -5.16 10.59 5.16
N PHE A 181 -3.91 10.88 4.82
CA PHE A 181 -3.02 9.94 4.13
C PHE A 181 -2.03 9.34 5.11
N THR A 182 -1.68 8.08 4.86
CA THR A 182 -0.84 7.31 5.77
C THR A 182 0.20 6.52 4.98
N CYS A 183 1.46 6.55 5.41
CA CYS A 183 2.55 5.82 4.76
C CYS A 183 3.50 5.13 5.76
N PHE A 184 4.22 4.12 5.28
CA PHE A 184 5.08 3.23 6.08
C PHE A 184 6.48 3.79 6.34
N GLY A 185 6.91 4.85 5.66
CA GLY A 185 8.19 5.46 5.99
C GLY A 185 8.65 6.55 5.03
N LEU A 186 9.87 7.03 5.27
CA LEU A 186 10.40 8.23 4.63
C LEU A 186 10.44 8.16 3.08
N LYS A 187 10.70 6.98 2.51
CA LYS A 187 10.71 6.81 1.05
C LYS A 187 9.30 6.96 0.47
N GLU A 188 8.33 6.30 1.08
CA GLU A 188 6.94 6.38 0.65
C GLU A 188 6.38 7.79 0.85
N ARG A 189 6.65 8.41 1.99
CA ARG A 189 6.36 9.83 2.24
C ARG A 189 6.82 10.75 1.11
N LYS A 190 8.07 10.59 0.64
CA LYS A 190 8.61 11.42 -0.46
C LYS A 190 7.84 11.19 -1.76
N GLY A 191 7.40 9.96 -2.01
CA GLY A 191 6.56 9.65 -3.17
C GLY A 191 5.15 10.21 -3.04
N GLU A 192 4.54 10.12 -1.86
CA GLU A 192 3.24 10.75 -1.59
C GLU A 192 3.33 12.26 -1.76
N GLU A 193 4.39 12.89 -1.25
CA GLU A 193 4.62 14.32 -1.43
C GLU A 193 4.76 14.70 -2.91
N PHE A 194 5.53 13.91 -3.68
CA PHE A 194 5.64 14.10 -5.13
C PHE A 194 4.29 13.99 -5.83
N LEU A 195 3.49 12.97 -5.53
CA LEU A 195 2.16 12.81 -6.15
C LEU A 195 1.20 13.91 -5.72
N LEU A 196 0.99 14.06 -4.41
CA LEU A 196 -0.06 14.89 -3.87
C LEU A 196 0.28 16.38 -3.96
N ARG A 197 1.47 16.82 -3.53
CA ARG A 197 1.87 18.24 -3.67
C ARG A 197 2.42 18.55 -5.06
N GLY A 198 3.19 17.63 -5.63
CA GLY A 198 3.85 17.86 -6.92
C GLY A 198 2.89 17.80 -8.11
N LEU A 199 2.15 16.70 -8.25
CA LEU A 199 1.24 16.50 -9.39
C LEU A 199 -0.16 17.04 -9.11
N PHE A 200 -0.81 16.61 -8.03
CA PHE A 200 -2.20 16.94 -7.73
C PHE A 200 -2.39 18.30 -7.03
N LYS A 201 -1.30 19.00 -6.65
CA LYS A 201 -1.32 20.28 -5.94
C LYS A 201 -2.28 20.31 -4.73
N ALA A 202 -2.34 19.20 -3.99
CA ALA A 202 -3.16 19.07 -2.79
C ALA A 202 -2.77 20.14 -1.74
N ARG A 203 -3.76 20.74 -1.08
CA ARG A 203 -3.50 21.73 -0.01
C ARG A 203 -3.28 21.00 1.30
N VAL A 204 -2.15 21.29 1.95
CA VAL A 204 -1.76 20.64 3.20
C VAL A 204 -2.48 21.31 4.37
N LEU A 205 -3.15 20.52 5.21
CA LEU A 205 -3.70 21.00 6.48
C LEU A 205 -2.73 20.79 7.62
N VAL A 206 -2.15 19.59 7.71
CA VAL A 206 -1.17 19.21 8.72
C VAL A 206 -0.08 18.43 8.03
N ASP A 207 1.16 18.90 8.19
CA ASP A 207 2.33 18.25 7.60
C ASP A 207 2.70 16.97 8.37
N PHE A 208 3.48 16.09 7.73
CA PHE A 208 3.79 14.74 8.20
C PHE A 208 4.06 14.65 9.71
N LEU A 209 3.21 13.89 10.38
CA LEU A 209 3.29 13.54 11.79
C LEU A 209 3.80 12.12 11.94
N GLU A 210 4.62 11.88 12.98
CA GLU A 210 4.92 10.52 13.39
C GLU A 210 3.75 9.93 14.15
N ASN A 211 3.32 8.73 13.75
CA ASN A 211 2.24 8.03 14.43
C ASN A 211 2.75 7.41 15.74
N PRO A 212 2.26 7.83 16.92
CA PRO A 212 2.66 7.24 18.19
C PRO A 212 2.16 5.80 18.37
N PHE A 213 1.15 5.38 17.60
CA PHE A 213 0.56 4.05 17.62
C PHE A 213 1.10 3.14 16.49
N ARG A 214 2.17 3.57 15.80
CA ARG A 214 2.82 2.72 14.79
C ARG A 214 3.26 1.40 15.40
N GLN A 215 3.09 0.31 14.65
CA GLN A 215 3.60 -0.98 15.08
C GLN A 215 5.13 -0.96 15.15
N ARG A 216 5.66 -1.72 16.09
CA ARG A 216 7.09 -1.84 16.37
C ARG A 216 7.56 -3.27 16.08
N PRO A 217 8.86 -3.47 15.75
CA PRO A 217 9.41 -4.81 15.58
C PRO A 217 9.09 -5.68 16.80
N GLY A 218 8.47 -6.84 16.54
CA GLY A 218 8.07 -7.78 17.57
C GLY A 218 6.60 -7.69 17.96
N ASP A 219 5.85 -6.64 17.59
CA ASP A 219 4.39 -6.66 17.66
C ASP A 219 3.83 -7.79 16.78
N ARG A 220 2.76 -8.45 17.23
CA ARG A 220 2.01 -9.43 16.44
C ARG A 220 0.69 -8.76 16.11
N PRO A 221 0.56 -8.04 14.97
CA PRO A 221 -0.72 -7.46 14.56
C PRO A 221 -1.80 -8.51 14.81
N GLY A 222 -2.77 -8.16 15.66
CA GLY A 222 -3.49 -9.11 16.51
C GLY A 222 -3.73 -10.41 15.77
N CYS A 223 -3.18 -11.52 16.27
CA CYS A 223 -3.17 -12.84 15.64
C CYS A 223 -4.39 -13.01 14.74
N TYR A 224 -4.24 -12.68 13.45
CA TYR A 224 -5.27 -12.89 12.47
C TYR A 224 -5.50 -14.38 12.54
N ARG A 225 -6.60 -14.82 13.15
CA ARG A 225 -6.95 -16.23 13.08
C ARG A 225 -7.11 -16.46 11.60
N SER A 226 -6.15 -17.18 11.02
CA SER A 226 -6.41 -18.05 9.89
C SER A 226 -7.51 -18.98 10.39
N LEU A 227 -8.76 -18.52 10.36
CA LEU A 227 -9.91 -19.38 10.40
C LEU A 227 -9.73 -20.24 9.16
N GLU A 228 -9.22 -21.43 9.46
CA GLU A 228 -8.99 -22.60 8.64
C GLU A 228 -9.75 -22.57 7.31
N GLU A 229 -9.02 -22.62 6.19
CA GLU A 229 -9.18 -23.59 5.08
C GLU A 229 -8.46 -23.13 3.79
N GLU A 230 -7.35 -23.82 3.49
CA GLU A 230 -6.80 -24.19 2.16
C GLU A 230 -6.61 -23.17 1.02
N SER A 231 -6.84 -21.87 1.20
CA SER A 231 -6.52 -20.90 0.16
C SER A 231 -5.08 -20.39 0.29
N LEU A 232 -4.19 -21.00 -0.51
CA LEU A 232 -2.96 -20.42 -1.06
C LEU A 232 -2.29 -19.33 -0.18
N SER A 233 -1.44 -19.77 0.75
CA SER A 233 -0.33 -18.99 1.31
C SER A 233 -0.57 -17.48 1.38
N ALA A 234 -1.32 -17.00 2.38
CA ALA A 234 -1.21 -15.59 2.76
C ALA A 234 0.31 -15.33 3.00
N PRO A 235 0.96 -14.49 2.19
CA PRO A 235 2.38 -14.22 2.29
C PRO A 235 2.76 -13.86 3.73
N GLU A 236 3.65 -14.65 4.33
CA GLU A 236 4.37 -14.23 5.52
C GLU A 236 5.00 -12.86 5.23
N GLY A 237 4.54 -11.80 5.91
CA GLY A 237 4.98 -10.42 5.70
C GLY A 237 3.97 -9.46 5.06
N GLU A 238 2.68 -9.83 4.97
CA GLU A 238 1.63 -8.86 4.62
C GLU A 238 1.42 -7.80 5.71
N ALA A 239 1.89 -6.59 5.41
CA ALA A 239 1.54 -5.30 6.01
C ALA A 239 1.03 -5.37 7.46
N GLU A 240 2.00 -5.42 8.38
CA GLU A 240 1.83 -5.08 9.79
C GLU A 240 1.04 -3.76 9.91
N LEU A 241 -0.17 -3.84 10.45
CA LEU A 241 -1.10 -2.74 10.69
C LEU A 241 -0.47 -1.68 11.61
N CYS A 242 0.23 -0.67 11.09
CA CYS A 242 -0.03 0.74 11.40
C CYS A 242 1.10 1.65 10.86
N ASN A 243 0.71 2.60 10.01
CA ASN A 243 1.58 3.55 9.33
C ASN A 243 2.55 4.28 10.24
N ALA A 244 3.77 4.49 9.76
CA ALA A 244 4.80 5.24 10.48
C ALA A 244 4.52 6.75 10.46
N GLN A 245 3.92 7.24 9.38
CA GLN A 245 3.71 8.66 9.12
C GLN A 245 2.29 8.94 8.64
N LEU A 246 1.73 10.06 9.11
CA LEU A 246 0.38 10.51 8.80
C LEU A 246 0.43 11.96 8.32
N TRP A 247 -0.44 12.36 7.40
CA TRP A 247 -0.61 13.77 7.07
C TRP A 247 -1.99 14.07 6.53
N TRP A 248 -2.39 15.34 6.67
CA TRP A 248 -3.71 15.80 6.27
C TRP A 248 -3.62 16.72 5.05
N ALA A 249 -4.50 16.48 4.08
CA ALA A 249 -4.73 17.37 2.95
C ALA A 249 -6.22 17.70 2.82
N GLN A 250 -6.55 18.82 2.17
CA GLN A 250 -7.93 19.21 1.87
C GLN A 250 -8.00 19.95 0.54
N GLY A 251 -8.67 19.33 -0.42
CA GLY A 251 -8.82 19.90 -1.75
C GLY A 251 -7.50 20.07 -2.53
N SER A 252 -7.60 20.74 -3.67
CA SER A 252 -6.46 21.05 -4.54
C SER A 252 -6.44 22.52 -4.95
N GLN A 253 -5.28 23.00 -5.37
CA GLN A 253 -5.13 24.27 -6.09
C GLN A 253 -5.56 24.17 -7.56
N LEU A 254 -5.76 22.96 -8.07
CA LEU A 254 -6.24 22.68 -9.42
C LEU A 254 -7.77 22.68 -9.46
N SER A 255 -8.32 23.06 -10.61
CA SER A 255 -9.75 22.86 -10.93
C SER A 255 -10.12 21.39 -11.02
N ALA A 256 -11.42 21.09 -11.00
CA ALA A 256 -11.92 19.72 -11.12
C ALA A 256 -11.50 19.07 -12.44
N GLU A 257 -11.54 19.82 -13.55
CA GLU A 257 -11.12 19.35 -14.86
C GLU A 257 -9.60 19.09 -14.91
N GLU A 258 -8.79 19.97 -14.30
CA GLU A 258 -7.34 19.78 -14.21
C GLU A 258 -6.99 18.53 -13.38
N LEU A 259 -7.71 18.27 -12.29
CA LEU A 259 -7.53 17.05 -11.49
C LEU A 259 -7.77 15.77 -12.32
N ASP A 260 -8.81 15.75 -13.16
CA ASP A 260 -9.06 14.62 -14.06
C ASP A 260 -7.93 14.46 -15.08
N GLN A 261 -7.46 15.57 -15.65
CA GLN A 261 -6.34 15.55 -16.59
C GLN A 261 -5.05 15.05 -15.93
N VAL A 262 -4.79 15.43 -14.68
CA VAL A 262 -3.65 14.92 -13.92
C VAL A 262 -3.78 13.41 -13.70
N ALA A 263 -4.95 12.91 -13.27
CA ALA A 263 -5.15 11.48 -13.06
C ALA A 263 -4.94 10.65 -14.34
N LEU A 264 -5.38 11.17 -15.50
CA LEU A 264 -5.19 10.52 -16.80
C LEU A 264 -3.73 10.53 -17.27
N LYS A 265 -2.96 11.59 -16.97
CA LYS A 265 -1.57 11.77 -17.42
C LYS A 265 -0.54 11.18 -16.44
N ALA A 266 -0.88 11.07 -15.16
CA ALA A 266 0.01 10.60 -14.11
C ALA A 266 0.65 9.23 -14.38
N PRO A 267 -0.02 8.21 -15.00
CA PRO A 267 0.63 6.95 -15.34
C PRO A 267 1.88 7.14 -16.20
N LYS A 268 1.81 8.01 -17.21
CA LYS A 268 2.95 8.30 -18.08
C LYS A 268 4.08 9.01 -17.32
N VAL A 269 3.75 9.95 -16.43
CA VAL A 269 4.74 10.61 -15.57
C VAL A 269 5.45 9.60 -14.66
N LEU A 270 4.72 8.63 -14.11
CA LEU A 270 5.28 7.55 -13.28
C LEU A 270 6.16 6.58 -14.09
N GLU A 271 5.80 6.31 -15.35
CA GLU A 271 6.65 5.55 -16.26
C GLU A 271 7.98 6.27 -16.54
N GLU A 272 7.92 7.56 -16.86
CA GLU A 272 9.10 8.41 -17.11
C GLU A 272 9.98 8.51 -15.85
N LEU A 273 9.38 8.62 -14.67
CA LEU A 273 10.10 8.64 -13.40
C LEU A 273 10.78 7.29 -13.12
N THR A 274 10.10 6.17 -13.36
CA THR A 274 10.67 4.82 -13.22
C THR A 274 11.87 4.64 -14.15
N GLN A 275 11.78 5.11 -15.39
CA GLN A 275 12.88 5.12 -16.35
C GLN A 275 14.07 5.96 -15.87
N SER A 276 13.80 7.15 -15.34
CA SER A 276 14.84 8.03 -14.75
C SER A 276 15.54 7.36 -13.56
N TYR A 277 14.79 6.76 -12.63
CA TYR A 277 15.36 6.03 -11.49
C TYR A 277 16.19 4.82 -11.93
N ALA A 278 15.78 4.12 -12.99
CA ALA A 278 16.55 3.02 -13.55
C ALA A 278 17.96 3.48 -13.96
N LEU A 279 18.04 4.63 -14.64
CA LEU A 279 19.31 5.26 -15.05
C LEU A 279 20.14 5.75 -13.85
N GLN A 280 19.50 6.21 -12.78
CA GLN A 280 20.14 6.66 -11.55
C GLN A 280 20.60 5.50 -10.63
N GLY A 281 20.33 4.25 -10.98
CA GLY A 281 20.84 3.08 -10.26
C GLY A 281 19.80 2.27 -9.49
N ALA A 282 18.51 2.60 -9.55
CA ALA A 282 17.44 1.86 -8.87
C ALA A 282 17.33 0.39 -9.30
N HIS A 283 17.82 0.05 -10.49
CA HIS A 283 17.91 -1.33 -10.97
C HIS A 283 18.68 -2.26 -10.01
N ARG A 284 19.61 -1.74 -9.19
CA ARG A 284 20.32 -2.53 -8.18
C ARG A 284 19.39 -3.01 -7.06
N SER A 285 18.55 -2.12 -6.54
CA SER A 285 17.53 -2.50 -5.56
C SER A 285 16.47 -3.42 -6.14
N TRP A 286 16.13 -3.27 -7.42
CA TRP A 286 15.20 -4.19 -8.09
C TRP A 286 15.80 -5.60 -8.27
N ILE A 287 17.09 -5.71 -8.60
CA ILE A 287 17.80 -6.99 -8.60
C ILE A 287 17.77 -7.63 -7.21
N LEU A 288 18.02 -6.85 -6.15
CA LEU A 288 17.97 -7.35 -4.78
C LEU A 288 16.56 -7.83 -4.40
N ALA A 289 15.53 -7.04 -4.73
CA ALA A 289 14.13 -7.39 -4.56
C ALA A 289 13.76 -8.73 -5.24
N LEU A 290 14.23 -8.97 -6.47
CA LEU A 290 14.01 -10.23 -7.16
C LEU A 290 14.73 -11.42 -6.49
N LYS A 291 15.92 -11.19 -5.90
CA LYS A 291 16.74 -12.23 -5.27
C LYS A 291 16.35 -12.57 -3.84
N GLU A 292 15.86 -11.59 -3.09
CA GLU A 292 15.70 -11.69 -1.63
C GLU A 292 14.28 -11.32 -1.18
N GLY A 293 13.56 -10.54 -1.99
CA GLY A 293 12.21 -10.10 -1.65
C GLY A 293 11.19 -11.22 -1.63
N ASN A 294 10.09 -10.95 -0.93
CA ASN A 294 8.86 -11.72 -1.04
C ASN A 294 8.25 -11.57 -2.44
N ARG A 295 7.20 -12.37 -2.71
CA ARG A 295 6.56 -12.41 -4.03
C ARG A 295 6.15 -11.03 -4.52
N ARG A 296 5.40 -10.26 -3.73
CA ARG A 296 4.89 -8.92 -4.10
C ARG A 296 6.00 -7.93 -4.45
N VAL A 297 7.06 -7.89 -3.64
CA VAL A 297 8.21 -7.01 -3.87
C VAL A 297 8.96 -7.41 -5.14
N GLY A 298 9.07 -8.71 -5.43
CA GLY A 298 9.63 -9.22 -6.68
C GLY A 298 8.76 -8.92 -7.90
N GLU A 299 7.43 -9.06 -7.80
CA GLU A 299 6.47 -8.72 -8.87
C GLU A 299 6.60 -7.23 -9.26
N ALA A 300 6.59 -6.34 -8.27
CA ALA A 300 6.81 -4.90 -8.49
C ALA A 300 8.17 -4.61 -9.15
N ALA A 301 9.22 -5.36 -8.79
CA ALA A 301 10.52 -5.23 -9.44
C ALA A 301 10.49 -5.67 -10.92
N VAL A 302 9.78 -6.75 -11.27
CA VAL A 302 9.61 -7.17 -12.67
C VAL A 302 8.86 -6.11 -13.47
N GLU A 303 7.81 -5.52 -12.91
CA GLU A 303 7.05 -4.45 -13.56
C GLU A 303 7.87 -3.19 -13.78
N ASN A 304 8.67 -2.78 -12.79
CA ASN A 304 9.60 -1.66 -12.93
C ASN A 304 10.62 -1.90 -14.05
N PHE A 305 11.16 -3.11 -14.17
CA PHE A 305 12.02 -3.46 -15.30
C PHE A 305 11.28 -3.42 -16.63
N GLN A 306 10.04 -3.92 -16.69
CA GLN A 306 9.23 -3.86 -17.91
C GLN A 306 9.03 -2.40 -18.37
N ILE A 307 8.69 -1.50 -17.45
CA ILE A 307 8.51 -0.08 -17.72
C ILE A 307 9.84 0.55 -18.18
N ALA A 308 10.93 0.28 -17.48
CA ALA A 308 12.26 0.77 -17.85
C ALA A 308 12.66 0.29 -19.26
N PHE A 309 12.35 -0.95 -19.61
CA PHE A 309 12.69 -1.56 -20.90
C PHE A 309 11.78 -1.14 -22.06
N ASN A 310 10.73 -0.35 -21.81
CA ASN A 310 9.97 0.28 -22.88
C ASN A 310 10.70 1.52 -23.45
N ASN A 311 11.70 2.05 -22.75
CA ASN A 311 12.58 3.10 -23.25
C ASN A 311 13.89 2.49 -23.77
N VAL A 312 14.16 2.66 -25.07
CA VAL A 312 15.30 2.06 -25.78
C VAL A 312 16.64 2.52 -25.19
N ASP A 313 16.76 3.77 -24.78
CA ASP A 313 17.99 4.31 -24.23
C ASP A 313 18.28 3.74 -22.83
N VAL A 314 17.23 3.60 -22.00
CA VAL A 314 17.33 2.94 -20.69
C VAL A 314 17.70 1.47 -20.86
N LEU A 315 17.02 0.76 -21.76
CA LEU A 315 17.30 -0.64 -22.07
C LEU A 315 18.76 -0.84 -22.53
N ARG A 316 19.23 0.01 -23.46
CA ARG A 316 20.61 0.01 -23.94
C ARG A 316 21.60 0.27 -22.80
N ALA A 317 21.33 1.26 -21.94
CA ALA A 317 22.17 1.58 -20.79
C ALA A 317 22.26 0.43 -19.78
N LEU A 318 21.15 -0.27 -19.53
CA LEU A 318 21.06 -1.39 -18.59
C LEU A 318 21.59 -2.71 -19.15
N SER A 319 21.75 -2.85 -20.47
CA SER A 319 22.27 -4.06 -21.11
C SER A 319 23.61 -4.56 -20.55
N LYS A 320 24.44 -3.69 -19.93
CA LYS A 320 25.70 -4.12 -19.27
C LYS A 320 25.46 -5.02 -18.07
N PHE A 321 24.27 -4.97 -17.49
CA PHE A 321 23.84 -5.78 -16.36
C PHE A 321 22.91 -6.93 -16.77
N ALA A 322 22.77 -7.21 -18.08
CA ALA A 322 21.78 -8.15 -18.60
C ALA A 322 21.82 -9.51 -17.89
N LYS A 323 23.01 -10.10 -17.70
CA LYS A 323 23.17 -11.37 -17.00
C LYS A 323 22.61 -11.31 -15.57
N HIS A 324 22.98 -10.29 -14.79
CA HIS A 324 22.52 -10.15 -13.41
C HIS A 324 21.00 -9.93 -13.31
N ILE A 325 20.42 -9.17 -14.24
CA ILE A 325 18.97 -8.94 -14.29
C ILE A 325 18.25 -10.23 -14.67
N ALA A 326 18.71 -10.94 -15.70
CA ALA A 326 18.13 -12.21 -16.15
C ALA A 326 18.19 -13.27 -15.05
N ASP A 327 19.35 -13.48 -14.46
CA ASP A 327 19.55 -14.47 -13.39
C ASP A 327 18.66 -14.16 -12.17
N ALA A 328 18.47 -12.87 -11.83
CA ALA A 328 17.60 -12.46 -10.74
C ALA A 328 16.11 -12.73 -11.05
N MET A 329 15.66 -12.43 -12.27
CA MET A 329 14.27 -12.73 -12.70
C MET A 329 14.00 -14.24 -12.72
N VAL A 330 14.95 -15.03 -13.23
CA VAL A 330 14.84 -16.50 -13.26
C VAL A 330 14.83 -17.06 -11.84
N SER A 331 15.69 -16.56 -10.95
CA SER A 331 15.68 -16.93 -9.53
C SER A 331 14.36 -16.58 -8.84
N PHE A 332 13.79 -15.41 -9.14
CA PHE A 332 12.47 -15.02 -8.65
C PHE A 332 11.39 -16.01 -9.11
N ILE A 333 11.34 -16.35 -10.40
CA ILE A 333 10.34 -17.28 -10.95
C ILE A 333 10.46 -18.67 -10.32
N ARG A 334 11.68 -19.18 -10.14
CA ARG A 334 11.91 -20.49 -9.50
C ARG A 334 11.33 -20.55 -8.08
N ARG A 335 11.43 -19.44 -7.34
CA ARG A 335 10.98 -19.36 -5.94
C ARG A 335 9.49 -19.09 -5.81
N HIS A 336 8.94 -18.20 -6.64
CA HIS A 336 7.60 -17.64 -6.44
C HIS A 336 6.59 -18.02 -7.54
N GLY A 337 7.03 -18.78 -8.55
CA GLY A 337 6.22 -19.17 -9.69
C GLY A 337 6.31 -18.18 -10.88
N PRO A 338 5.65 -18.51 -12.00
CA PRO A 338 5.74 -17.74 -13.24
C PRO A 338 5.13 -16.33 -13.09
N HIS A 339 5.78 -15.34 -13.71
CA HIS A 339 5.26 -13.98 -13.85
C HIS A 339 5.04 -13.63 -15.33
N PRO A 340 3.86 -13.10 -15.73
CA PRO A 340 3.49 -12.93 -17.13
C PRO A 340 4.41 -12.02 -17.94
N LYS A 341 5.15 -11.11 -17.27
CA LYS A 341 6.07 -10.17 -17.93
C LYS A 341 7.54 -10.58 -17.89
N ALA A 342 7.92 -11.54 -17.04
CA ALA A 342 9.33 -11.79 -16.77
C ALA A 342 10.07 -12.38 -17.99
N LYS A 343 9.47 -13.34 -18.72
CA LYS A 343 10.05 -13.90 -19.95
C LYS A 343 10.34 -12.80 -20.99
N GLN A 344 9.39 -11.88 -21.20
CA GLN A 344 9.55 -10.76 -22.12
C GLN A 344 10.69 -9.83 -21.68
N CYS A 345 10.78 -9.50 -20.39
CA CYS A 345 11.87 -8.69 -19.84
C CYS A 345 13.25 -9.32 -20.06
N VAL A 346 13.39 -10.62 -19.77
CA VAL A 346 14.64 -11.37 -19.98
C VAL A 346 15.04 -11.36 -21.45
N GLY A 347 14.11 -11.63 -22.37
CA GLY A 347 14.38 -11.57 -23.81
C GLY A 347 14.83 -10.19 -24.26
N LYS A 348 14.12 -9.12 -23.86
CA LYS A 348 14.47 -7.73 -24.20
C LYS A 348 15.88 -7.36 -23.75
N ILE A 349 16.26 -7.68 -22.51
CA ILE A 349 17.56 -7.27 -21.96
C ILE A 349 18.73 -8.07 -22.55
N LEU A 350 18.51 -9.36 -22.85
CA LEU A 350 19.50 -10.19 -23.54
C LEU A 350 19.69 -9.75 -24.99
N LEU A 351 18.60 -9.46 -25.72
CA LEU A 351 18.67 -8.91 -27.07
C LEU A 351 19.43 -7.57 -27.10
N ALA A 352 19.14 -6.68 -26.16
CA ALA A 352 19.87 -5.41 -26.03
C ALA A 352 21.37 -5.62 -25.74
N LYS A 353 21.72 -6.66 -24.98
CA LYS A 353 23.13 -7.03 -24.72
C LYS A 353 23.83 -7.56 -25.98
N VAL A 354 23.18 -8.42 -26.75
CA VAL A 354 23.71 -8.96 -28.01
C VAL A 354 23.90 -7.84 -29.03
N ARG A 355 22.90 -6.98 -29.24
CA ARG A 355 23.00 -5.81 -30.13
C ARG A 355 24.16 -4.89 -29.79
N ARG A 356 24.50 -4.74 -28.51
CA ARG A 356 25.65 -3.92 -28.09
C ARG A 356 27.00 -4.58 -28.40
N MET A 357 27.04 -5.90 -28.54
CA MET A 357 28.28 -6.65 -28.80
C MET A 357 28.57 -6.83 -30.28
N LEU A 358 27.54 -6.74 -31.13
CA LEU A 358 27.65 -6.96 -32.57
C LEU A 358 27.74 -5.62 -33.34
N PRO A 359 28.36 -5.61 -34.52
CA PRO A 359 28.34 -4.47 -35.43
C PRO A 359 26.93 -4.07 -35.86
N GLU A 360 26.75 -2.83 -36.30
CA GLU A 360 25.48 -2.40 -36.91
C GLU A 360 25.23 -3.16 -38.23
N GLY A 361 23.98 -3.53 -38.50
CA GLY A 361 23.57 -4.18 -39.76
C GLY A 361 23.18 -5.66 -39.67
N HIS A 362 23.21 -6.28 -38.49
CA HIS A 362 22.60 -7.61 -38.28
C HIS A 362 21.07 -7.54 -38.32
N ASP A 363 20.45 -8.59 -38.85
CA ASP A 363 18.99 -8.71 -38.91
C ASP A 363 18.37 -8.89 -37.51
N ASP A 364 17.33 -8.12 -37.23
CA ASP A 364 16.71 -8.09 -35.91
C ASP A 364 15.94 -9.38 -35.58
N GLN A 365 15.44 -10.07 -36.60
CA GLN A 365 14.73 -11.33 -36.42
C GLN A 365 15.71 -12.45 -36.08
N GLU A 366 16.83 -12.58 -36.82
CA GLU A 366 17.89 -13.54 -36.52
C GLU A 366 18.42 -13.40 -35.08
N LEU A 367 18.66 -12.16 -34.62
CA LEU A 367 19.12 -11.91 -33.26
C LEU A 367 18.06 -12.30 -32.21
N SER A 368 16.79 -12.03 -32.49
CA SER A 368 15.68 -12.40 -31.61
C SER A 368 15.51 -13.92 -31.50
N GLU A 369 15.64 -14.64 -32.61
CA GLU A 369 15.61 -16.10 -32.65
C GLU A 369 16.78 -16.70 -31.86
N ALA A 370 18.00 -16.20 -32.08
CA ALA A 370 19.19 -16.65 -31.35
C ALA A 370 19.07 -16.41 -29.84
N VAL A 371 18.53 -15.27 -29.40
CA VAL A 371 18.27 -14.99 -27.98
C VAL A 371 17.20 -15.93 -27.42
N THR A 372 16.16 -16.22 -28.20
CA THR A 372 15.09 -17.14 -27.79
C THR A 372 15.61 -18.56 -27.61
N GLU A 373 16.44 -19.04 -28.53
CA GLU A 373 17.11 -20.34 -28.41
C GLU A 373 17.99 -20.38 -27.17
N ARG A 374 18.83 -19.34 -27.00
CA ARG A 374 19.71 -19.24 -25.84
C ARG A 374 18.95 -19.23 -24.51
N MET A 375 17.82 -18.54 -24.45
CA MET A 375 16.95 -18.56 -23.27
C MET A 375 16.36 -19.95 -23.02
N ARG A 376 16.01 -20.69 -24.09
CA ARG A 376 15.51 -22.05 -23.97
C ARG A 376 16.60 -22.99 -23.43
N GLU A 377 17.85 -22.81 -23.84
CA GLU A 377 18.99 -23.58 -23.35
C GLU A 377 19.36 -23.23 -21.90
N ASP A 378 19.61 -21.95 -21.62
CA ASP A 378 20.14 -21.49 -20.32
C ASP A 378 19.08 -21.52 -19.20
N TYR A 379 17.80 -21.43 -19.56
CA TYR A 379 16.68 -21.30 -18.63
C TYR A 379 15.51 -22.26 -18.96
N ALA A 380 15.83 -23.43 -19.53
CA ALA A 380 14.86 -24.47 -19.91
C ALA A 380 13.88 -24.83 -18.79
N ASP A 381 14.38 -24.94 -17.57
CA ASP A 381 13.61 -25.32 -16.39
C ASP A 381 12.55 -24.28 -15.99
N VAL A 382 12.75 -23.02 -16.39
CA VAL A 382 11.87 -21.90 -16.03
C VAL A 382 10.97 -21.48 -17.19
N PHE A 383 11.50 -21.45 -18.42
CA PHE A 383 10.78 -20.96 -19.60
C PHE A 383 10.37 -22.06 -20.59
N GLY A 384 10.79 -23.32 -20.38
CA GLY A 384 10.73 -24.39 -21.36
C GLY A 384 9.44 -25.22 -21.44
N THR A 385 8.40 -24.97 -20.63
CA THR A 385 7.29 -25.94 -20.49
C THR A 385 5.87 -25.36 -20.39
N ALA A 386 5.59 -24.17 -20.93
CA ALA A 386 4.21 -23.66 -20.96
C ALA A 386 3.38 -24.06 -22.20
N GLU A 387 4.00 -24.31 -23.36
CA GLU A 387 3.24 -24.60 -24.59
C GLU A 387 2.72 -26.04 -24.70
N ARG A 388 3.19 -26.98 -23.87
CA ARG A 388 2.68 -28.38 -23.88
C ARG A 388 1.51 -28.64 -22.93
N ASN A 389 1.22 -27.75 -21.99
CA ASN A 389 0.22 -28.02 -20.94
C ASN A 389 -1.06 -27.18 -21.06
N SER A 390 -1.10 -26.10 -21.86
CA SER A 390 -2.38 -25.44 -22.16
C SER A 390 -3.20 -26.27 -23.15
N SER A 391 -2.58 -26.80 -24.21
CA SER A 391 -3.30 -27.67 -25.16
C SER A 391 -3.73 -29.00 -24.55
N LEU A 392 -3.04 -29.49 -23.50
CA LEU A 392 -3.40 -30.73 -22.81
C LEU A 392 -4.49 -30.50 -21.76
N ARG A 393 -4.58 -29.32 -21.14
CA ARG A 393 -5.73 -28.93 -20.30
C ARG A 393 -6.97 -28.65 -21.15
N ASP A 394 -6.82 -27.89 -22.23
CA ASP A 394 -7.94 -27.59 -23.15
C ASP A 394 -8.42 -28.83 -23.92
N PHE A 395 -7.57 -29.87 -24.06
CA PHE A 395 -7.92 -31.17 -24.66
C PHE A 395 -8.41 -32.21 -23.63
N LEU A 396 -8.25 -31.96 -22.33
CA LEU A 396 -8.80 -32.81 -21.25
C LEU A 396 -10.08 -32.21 -20.64
N GLU A 397 -10.42 -30.96 -20.98
CA GLU A 397 -11.65 -30.26 -20.59
C GLU A 397 -12.72 -30.22 -21.72
N HIS A 398 -12.46 -30.94 -22.83
CA HIS A 398 -13.40 -31.28 -23.90
C HIS A 398 -13.36 -32.79 -24.16
#